data_AF-E2BQY7-F1
#
_entry.id   AF-E2BQY7-F1
#
_cell.length_a   1.000
_cell.length_b   1.000
_cell.length_c   1.000
_cell.angle_alpha   90.00
_cell.angle_beta   90.00
_cell.angle_gamma   90.00
#
_symmetry.space_group_name_H-M   'P 1'
#
loop_
_entity.id
_entity.type
_entity.pdbx_description
1 polymer ?
#
loop_
_entity_poly.entity_id
_entity_poly.type
_entity_poly.pdbx_seq_one_letter_code
_entity_poly.pdbx_strand_id
1 'polypeptide(L)' 'GFLKSKVYANKPTTTHVLKEEIENCINEIHPHLCKKVMENFNKRVHMCQQNRGGHLPDML' A
#
# COMPACT_ATOMS: atom_id res chain seq x y z
N GLY A 1 -3.78 3.36 -3.67
CA GLY A 1 -2.80 2.71 -2.79
C GLY A 1 -1.82 3.75 -2.28
N PHE A 2 -1.38 3.64 -1.02
CA PHE A 2 -0.64 4.67 -0.27
C PHE A 2 0.57 5.27 -1.03
N LEU A 3 1.47 4.42 -1.53
CA LEU A 3 2.66 4.89 -2.27
C LEU A 3 2.27 5.62 -3.56
N LYS A 4 1.35 5.03 -4.35
CA LYS A 4 0.86 5.64 -5.59
C LYS A 4 0.26 7.03 -5.35
N SER A 5 -0.54 7.22 -4.31
CA SER A 5 -1.12 8.54 -4.01
C SER A 5 -0.08 9.60 -3.65
N LYS A 6 1.02 9.21 -3.00
CA LYS A 6 2.14 10.13 -2.70
C LYS A 6 2.94 10.47 -3.95
N VAL A 7 3.42 9.46 -4.68
CA VAL A 7 4.25 9.64 -5.89
C VAL A 7 3.57 10.53 -6.93
N TYR A 8 2.27 10.32 -7.17
CA TYR A 8 1.54 11.09 -8.18
C TYR A 8 1.06 12.47 -7.68
N ALA A 9 1.22 12.81 -6.40
CA ALA A 9 0.94 14.17 -5.91
C ALA A 9 1.87 15.20 -6.58
N ASN A 10 3.11 14.80 -6.85
CA ASN A 10 4.13 15.63 -7.50
C ASN A 10 4.04 15.62 -9.04
N LYS A 11 3.06 14.92 -9.63
CA LYS A 11 2.78 14.86 -11.08
C LYS A 11 4.04 14.67 -11.95
N PRO A 12 4.85 13.61 -11.72
CA PRO A 12 6.04 13.35 -12.50
C PRO A 12 5.70 13.19 -13.99
N THR A 13 6.42 13.89 -14.87
CA THR A 13 6.15 13.93 -16.32
C THR A 13 7.13 13.09 -17.15
N THR A 14 8.14 12.51 -16.52
CA THR A 14 9.11 11.61 -17.15
C THR A 14 9.32 10.36 -16.33
N THR A 15 9.78 9.28 -16.97
CA THR A 15 10.12 8.04 -16.28
C THR A 15 11.25 8.23 -15.26
N HIS A 16 12.20 9.13 -15.53
CA HIS A 16 13.29 9.43 -14.60
C HIS A 16 12.75 10.03 -13.30
N VAL A 17 11.97 11.11 -13.41
CA VAL A 17 11.37 11.79 -12.25
C VAL A 17 10.42 10.83 -11.51
N LEU A 18 9.66 10.00 -12.23
CA LEU A 18 8.80 9.01 -11.59
C LEU A 18 9.59 8.02 -10.71
N LYS A 19 10.76 7.57 -11.15
CA LYS A 19 11.62 6.66 -10.36
C LYS A 19 12.16 7.36 -9.11
N GLU A 20 12.66 8.57 -9.26
CA GLU A 20 13.17 9.38 -8.15
C GLU A 20 12.08 9.63 -7.09
N GLU A 21 10.87 9.99 -7.53
CA GLU A 21 9.71 10.17 -6.64
C GLU A 21 9.32 8.87 -5.90
N ILE A 22 9.39 7.72 -6.58
CA ILE A 22 9.15 6.41 -5.95
C ILE A 22 10.19 6.14 -4.86
N GLU A 23 11.48 6.33 -5.16
CA GLU A 23 12.57 6.11 -4.20
C GLU A 23 12.45 7.04 -2.99
N ASN A 24 12.24 8.33 -3.21
CA ASN A 24 12.02 9.33 -2.15
C ASN A 24 10.82 8.94 -1.27
N CYS A 25 9.67 8.63 -1.88
CA CYS A 25 8.48 8.24 -1.13
C CYS A 25 8.66 6.94 -0.35
N ILE A 26 9.42 5.96 -0.87
CA ILE A 26 9.73 4.71 -0.16
C ILE A 26 10.63 4.97 1.04
N ASN A 27 11.64 5.83 0.89
CA ASN A 27 12.57 6.18 1.97
C ASN A 27 11.87 6.87 3.15
N GLU A 28 10.74 7.55 2.92
CA GLU A 28 9.90 8.11 3.97
C GLU A 28 8.99 7.08 4.68
N ILE A 29 8.85 5.86 4.16
CA ILE A 29 7.98 4.85 4.76
C ILE A 29 8.59 4.35 6.06
N HIS A 30 7.98 4.75 7.17
CA HIS A 30 8.39 4.27 8.48
C HIS A 30 8.12 2.75 8.63
N PRO A 31 9.03 1.95 9.22
CA PRO A 31 8.86 0.51 9.40
C PRO A 31 7.55 0.11 10.10
N HIS A 32 7.05 0.96 10.99
CA HIS A 32 5.75 0.78 11.66
C HIS A 32 4.57 0.67 10.68
N LEU A 33 4.61 1.42 9.57
CA LEU A 33 3.57 1.34 8.55
C LEU A 33 3.58 -0.05 7.88
N CYS A 34 4.76 -0.57 7.57
CA CYS A 34 4.91 -1.93 7.03
C CYS A 34 4.39 -2.99 8.01
N LYS A 35 4.67 -2.83 9.32
CA LYS A 35 4.12 -3.72 10.36
C LYS A 35 2.60 -3.73 10.34
N LYS A 36 1.94 -2.57 10.28
CA LYS A 36 0.47 -2.46 10.18
C LYS A 36 -0.09 -3.15 8.92
N VAL A 37 0.62 -3.06 7.78
CA VAL A 37 0.22 -3.77 6.55
C VAL A 37 0.22 -5.28 6.76
N MET A 38 1.26 -5.83 7.39
CA MET A 38 1.35 -7.26 7.69
C MET A 38 0.26 -7.72 8.67
N GLU A 39 -0.03 -6.93 9.70
CA GLU A 39 -1.14 -7.19 10.63
C GLU A 39 -2.49 -7.19 9.92
N ASN A 40 -2.72 -6.22 9.02
CA ASN A 40 -3.94 -6.13 8.24
C ASN A 40 -4.07 -7.28 7.22
N PHE A 41 -2.95 -7.76 6.67
CA PHE A 41 -2.93 -8.95 5.82
C PHE A 41 -3.42 -10.19 6.60
N ASN A 42 -2.90 -10.43 7.80
CA ASN A 42 -3.34 -11.57 8.63
C ASN A 42 -4.84 -11.51 8.94
N LYS A 43 -5.37 -10.31 9.25
CA LYS A 43 -6.82 -10.12 9.45
C LYS A 43 -7.62 -10.47 8.18
N ARG A 44 -7.14 -10.05 7.01
CA ARG A 44 -7.77 -10.33 5.71
C ARG A 44 -7.76 -11.81 5.37
N VAL A 45 -6.68 -12.53 5.66
CA VAL A 45 -6.61 -13.99 5.52
C VAL A 45 -7.70 -14.65 6.36
N HIS A 46 -7.86 -14.25 7.63
CA HIS A 46 -8.88 -14.82 8.49
C HIS A 46 -10.30 -14.56 7.98
N MET A 47 -10.59 -13.33 7.55
CA MET A 47 -11.89 -12.99 6.94
C MET A 47 -12.16 -13.79 5.67
N CYS A 48 -11.16 -13.98 4.81
CA CYS A 48 -11.28 -14.79 3.61
C CYS A 48 -11.64 -16.24 3.95
N GLN A 49 -11.01 -16.82 4.98
CA GLN A 49 -11.34 -18.17 5.46
C GLN A 49 -12.77 -18.25 5.99
N GLN A 50 -13.20 -17.29 6.80
CA GLN A 50 -14.57 -17.22 7.33
C GLN A 50 -15.62 -17.09 6.21
N ASN A 51 -15.30 -16.34 5.16
CA ASN A 51 -16.14 -16.17 3.98
C ASN A 51 -15.96 -17.29 2.94
N ARG A 52 -15.33 -18.42 3.29
CA ARG A 52 -15.11 -19.59 2.41
C ARG A 52 -14.43 -19.24 1.09
N GLY A 53 -13.48 -18.31 1.12
CA GLY A 53 -12.76 -17.84 -0.06
C GLY A 53 -13.51 -16.77 -0.88
N GLY A 54 -14.67 -16.31 -0.41
CA GLY A 54 -15.42 -15.23 -1.05
C GLY A 54 -14.71 -13.88 -0.98
N HIS A 55 -15.24 -12.89 -1.71
CA HIS A 55 -14.72 -11.53 -1.70
C HIS A 55 -14.67 -10.95 -0.28
N LEU A 56 -13.61 -10.21 0.00
CA LEU A 56 -13.50 -9.46 1.24
C LEU A 56 -14.51 -8.30 1.23
N PRO A 57 -15.19 -8.01 2.36
CA PRO A 57 -16.04 -6.84 2.46
C PRO A 57 -15.20 -5.57 2.30
N ASP A 58 -15.86 -4.47 1.93
CA ASP A 58 -15.22 -3.16 1.90
C ASP A 58 -14.65 -2.85 3.28
N MET A 59 -13.34 -2.62 3.32
CA MET A 59 -12.60 -2.28 4.53
C MET A 59 -12.10 -0.86 4.40
N LEU A 60 -12.62 0.01 5.26
CA LEU A 60 -12.14 1.37 5.51
C LEU A 60 -10.76 1.36 6.18
#